data_AF-A0A5C6EC99-F1
#
_entry.id   AF-A0A5C6EC99-F1
#
_cell.length_a   1.000
_cell.length_b   1.000
_cell.length_c   1.000
_cell.angle_alpha   90.00
_cell.angle_beta   90.00
_cell.angle_gamma   90.00
#
_symmetry.space_group_name_H-M   'P 1'
#
loop_
_entity.id
_entity.type
_entity.pdbx_description
1 polymer ?
#
loop_
_entity_poly.entity_id
_entity_poly.type
_entity_poly.pdbx_seq_one_letter_code
_entity_poly.pdbx_strand_id
1 'polypeptide(L)'
;MVPELLKQAGYATGIVVKWHWGEWEKFNPLNHGFDSFYGFMEFDDSRSTAIYRNKTTIENVGRKTDGTHSPKLLAAGIAFITANKDQPFFLY
;
A
#
# COMPACT_ATOMS: atom_id res chain seq x y z
N MET A 1 3.26 4.61 15.32
CA MET A 1 3.54 3.36 14.56
C MET A 1 4.99 3.36 14.06
N VAL A 2 5.56 2.19 13.72
CA VAL A 2 6.93 2.08 13.16
C VAL A 2 7.18 3.03 11.97
N PRO A 3 6.31 3.09 10.92
CA PRO A 3 6.48 4.03 9.81
C PRO A 3 6.53 5.50 10.23
N GLU A 4 5.75 5.93 11.23
CA GLU A 4 5.80 7.33 11.72
C GLU A 4 7.17 7.69 12.31
N LEU A 5 7.76 6.78 13.09
CA LEU A 5 9.09 6.97 13.68
C LEU A 5 10.18 6.98 12.59
N LEU A 6 10.07 6.10 11.60
CA LEU A 6 11.02 6.04 10.48
C LEU A 6 10.92 7.29 9.60
N LYS A 7 9.71 7.79 9.34
CA LYS A 7 9.50 9.04 8.62
C LYS A 7 10.12 10.23 9.35
N GLN A 8 9.98 10.31 10.68
CA GLN A 8 10.65 11.34 11.48
C GLN A 8 12.19 11.23 11.41
N ALA A 9 12.73 10.02 11.22
CA ALA A 9 14.15 9.77 11.02
C ALA A 9 14.64 9.99 9.57
N GLY A 10 13.77 10.48 8.67
CA GLY A 10 14.13 10.81 7.28
C GLY A 10 14.01 9.66 6.28
N TYR A 11 13.32 8.56 6.64
CA TYR A 11 13.04 7.48 5.70
C TYR A 11 11.89 7.84 4.77
N ALA A 12 12.00 7.44 3.50
CA ALA A 12 10.82 7.27 2.65
C ALA A 12 10.03 6.04 3.12
N THR A 13 8.72 6.17 3.24
CA THR A 13 7.86 5.10 3.77
C THR A 13 6.78 4.70 2.76
N GLY A 14 6.68 3.41 2.48
CA GLY A 14 5.69 2.87 1.55
C GLY A 14 5.08 1.58 2.06
N ILE A 15 3.84 1.35 1.68
CA ILE A 15 3.18 0.05 1.85
C ILE A 15 2.67 -0.43 0.49
N VAL A 16 3.03 -1.65 0.14
CA VAL A 16 2.50 -2.40 -0.99
C VAL A 16 1.79 -3.63 -0.41
N VAL A 17 0.71 -4.10 -1.04
CA VAL A 17 -0.12 -5.25 -0.58
C VAL A 17 -1.30 -4.81 0.30
N LYS A 18 -1.45 -5.33 1.53
CA LYS A 18 -2.73 -5.30 2.27
C LYS A 18 -2.58 -4.47 3.53
N TRP A 19 -3.53 -3.57 3.76
CA TRP A 19 -3.58 -2.75 4.96
C TRP A 19 -4.41 -3.39 6.10
N HIS A 20 -5.69 -3.70 5.87
CA HIS A 20 -6.57 -4.46 6.79
C HIS A 20 -6.99 -3.72 8.08
N TRP A 21 -6.89 -2.39 8.15
CA TRP A 21 -7.40 -1.59 9.28
C TRP A 21 -8.67 -0.81 8.94
N GLY A 22 -9.29 -1.11 7.80
CA GLY A 22 -10.55 -0.53 7.36
C GLY A 22 -10.40 0.62 6.37
N GLU A 23 -11.51 0.91 5.69
CA GLU A 23 -11.57 1.83 4.54
C GLU A 23 -11.89 3.28 4.93
N TRP A 24 -12.23 3.52 6.20
CA TRP A 24 -12.53 4.87 6.67
C TRP A 24 -11.28 5.74 6.64
N GLU A 25 -11.45 7.02 6.28
CA GLU A 25 -10.36 7.98 6.14
C GLU A 25 -9.43 8.01 7.36
N LYS A 26 -9.97 7.93 8.57
CA LYS A 26 -9.18 7.88 9.83
C LYS A 26 -8.16 6.75 9.86
N PHE A 27 -8.44 5.63 9.20
CA PHE A 27 -7.57 4.47 9.17
C PHE A 27 -6.68 4.41 7.93
N ASN A 28 -6.77 5.35 7.00
CA ASN A 28 -5.95 5.32 5.78
C ASN A 28 -4.44 5.28 6.12
N PRO A 29 -3.63 4.40 5.50
CA PRO A 29 -2.21 4.24 5.86
C PRO A 29 -1.40 5.53 5.74
N LEU A 30 -1.80 6.45 4.85
CA LEU A 30 -1.16 7.76 4.71
C LEU A 30 -1.29 8.64 5.96
N ASN A 31 -2.30 8.38 6.79
CA ASN A 31 -2.50 9.05 8.07
C ASN A 31 -1.75 8.37 9.23
N HIS A 32 -1.04 7.26 8.95
CA HIS A 32 -0.32 6.44 9.94
C HIS A 32 1.17 6.29 9.60
N GLY A 33 1.75 7.32 9.00
CA GLY A 33 3.18 7.45 8.79
C GLY A 33 3.72 6.96 7.46
N PHE A 34 2.90 6.40 6.57
CA PHE A 34 3.32 6.04 5.21
C PHE A 34 3.22 7.23 4.25
N ASP A 35 4.21 7.41 3.38
CA ASP A 35 4.21 8.41 2.31
C ASP A 35 3.45 7.93 1.07
N SER A 36 3.39 6.62 0.86
CA SER A 36 2.70 6.02 -0.28
C SER A 36 2.02 4.70 0.07
N PHE A 37 0.92 4.43 -0.62
CA PHE A 37 0.19 3.17 -0.53
C PHE A 37 -0.18 2.64 -1.91
N TYR A 38 0.08 1.35 -2.15
CA TYR A 38 -0.40 0.64 -3.33
C TYR A 38 -0.91 -0.75 -2.96
N GLY A 39 -2.23 -0.95 -3.01
CA GLY A 39 -2.80 -2.27 -2.75
C GLY A 39 -4.20 -2.21 -2.17
N PHE A 40 -4.54 -3.15 -1.30
CA PHE A 40 -5.89 -3.40 -0.81
C PHE A 40 -6.11 -2.83 0.59
N MET A 41 -7.17 -2.03 0.77
CA MET A 41 -7.58 -1.56 2.11
C MET A 41 -8.13 -2.73 2.94
N GLU A 42 -8.89 -3.60 2.30
CA GLU A 42 -9.50 -4.80 2.86
C GLU A 42 -9.44 -5.91 1.80
N PHE A 43 -9.27 -7.18 2.20
CA PHE A 43 -9.32 -8.30 1.27
C PHE A 43 -10.02 -9.49 1.93
N ASP A 44 -11.29 -9.66 1.57
CA ASP A 44 -12.17 -10.74 2.00
C ASP A 44 -12.70 -11.44 0.74
N ASP A 45 -12.43 -12.74 0.60
CA ASP A 45 -12.87 -13.58 -0.55
C ASP A 45 -14.39 -13.59 -0.76
N SER A 46 -15.16 -13.16 0.24
CA SER A 46 -16.61 -13.06 0.15
C SER A 46 -17.09 -11.71 -0.42
N ARG A 47 -16.23 -10.70 -0.51
CA ARG A 47 -16.55 -9.30 -0.86
C ARG A 47 -15.76 -8.80 -2.08
N SER A 48 -16.29 -7.80 -2.77
CA SER A 48 -15.50 -7.03 -3.74
C SER A 48 -14.51 -6.14 -3.01
N THR A 49 -13.33 -5.95 -3.58
CA THR A 49 -12.30 -5.04 -3.09
C THR A 49 -11.78 -4.16 -4.23
N ALA A 50 -10.77 -3.36 -3.98
CA ALA A 50 -10.12 -2.52 -4.97
C ALA A 50 -8.62 -2.42 -4.71
N ILE A 51 -7.85 -2.24 -5.78
CA ILE A 51 -6.49 -1.74 -5.68
C ILE A 51 -6.57 -0.22 -5.58
N TYR A 52 -5.93 0.31 -4.56
CA TYR A 52 -5.76 1.73 -4.31
C TYR A 52 -4.35 2.15 -4.69
N ARG A 53 -4.23 3.35 -5.23
CA ARG A 53 -3.00 4.14 -5.20
C ARG A 53 -3.29 5.34 -4.31
N ASN A 54 -2.65 5.38 -3.15
CA ASN A 54 -2.92 6.37 -2.11
C ASN A 54 -4.43 6.36 -1.74
N LYS A 55 -5.14 7.46 -1.98
CA LYS A 55 -6.58 7.57 -1.69
C LYS A 55 -7.47 7.25 -2.91
N THR A 56 -6.87 6.89 -4.04
CA THR A 56 -7.59 6.71 -5.30
C THR A 56 -7.73 5.24 -5.64
N THR A 57 -8.96 4.78 -5.86
CA THR A 57 -9.22 3.48 -6.47
C THR A 57 -8.76 3.48 -7.93
N ILE A 58 -7.87 2.57 -8.28
CA ILE A 58 -7.36 2.43 -9.66
C ILE A 58 -7.89 1.19 -10.37
N GLU A 59 -8.39 0.21 -9.61
CA GLU A 59 -8.94 -1.04 -10.15
C GLU A 59 -9.93 -1.63 -9.15
N ASN A 60 -11.14 -1.96 -9.61
CA ASN A 60 -12.09 -2.75 -8.82
C ASN A 60 -11.76 -4.22 -9.03
N VAL A 61 -11.64 -4.94 -7.91
CA VAL A 61 -11.28 -6.35 -7.88
C VAL A 61 -12.45 -7.17 -7.35
N GLY A 62 -12.82 -8.19 -8.12
CA GLY A 62 -13.89 -9.11 -7.75
C GLY A 62 -13.49 -10.08 -6.64
N ARG A 63 -14.27 -11.15 -6.49
CA ARG A 63 -14.22 -12.10 -5.36
C ARG A 63 -12.96 -12.99 -5.23
N LYS A 64 -12.02 -13.00 -6.18
CA LYS A 64 -10.96 -14.02 -6.20
C LYS A 64 -9.59 -13.42 -6.49
N THR A 65 -8.58 -13.83 -5.71
CA THR A 65 -7.19 -13.81 -6.17
C THR A 65 -7.00 -14.84 -7.26
N ASP A 66 -6.99 -14.40 -8.52
CA ASP A 66 -6.68 -15.21 -9.70
C ASP A 66 -5.19 -15.14 -10.11
N GLY A 67 -4.37 -14.54 -9.25
CA GLY A 67 -2.94 -14.30 -9.51
C GLY A 67 -2.63 -13.10 -10.40
N THR A 68 -3.64 -12.39 -10.94
CA THR A 68 -3.42 -11.25 -11.84
C THR A 68 -2.91 -10.00 -11.13
N HIS A 69 -3.14 -9.89 -9.82
CA HIS A 69 -2.75 -8.72 -9.03
C HIS A 69 -1.32 -8.80 -8.49
N SER A 70 -0.79 -10.00 -8.26
CA SER A 70 0.57 -10.17 -7.71
C SER A 70 1.66 -9.51 -8.56
N PRO A 71 1.64 -9.60 -9.91
CA PRO A 71 2.59 -8.86 -10.74
C PRO A 71 2.48 -7.34 -10.60
N LYS A 72 1.28 -6.81 -10.38
CA LYS A 72 1.06 -5.36 -10.19
C LYS A 72 1.64 -4.88 -8.86
N LEU A 73 1.44 -5.66 -7.79
CA LEU A 73 2.04 -5.42 -6.48
C LEU A 73 3.57 -5.50 -6.56
N LEU A 74 4.12 -6.52 -7.21
CA LEU A 74 5.56 -6.66 -7.43
C LEU A 74 6.13 -5.45 -8.18
N ALA A 75 5.47 -5.03 -9.27
CA ALA A 75 5.88 -3.86 -10.04
C ALA A 75 5.84 -2.57 -9.21
N ALA A 76 4.82 -2.39 -8.37
CA ALA A 76 4.72 -1.25 -7.47
C ALA A 76 5.84 -1.23 -6.42
N GLY A 77 6.19 -2.40 -5.85
CA GLY A 77 7.32 -2.53 -4.93
C GLY A 77 8.66 -2.18 -5.59
N ILE A 78 8.91 -2.72 -6.79
CA ILE A 78 10.11 -2.40 -7.58
C ILE A 78 10.18 -0.90 -7.89
N ALA A 79 9.05 -0.30 -8.29
CA ALA A 79 8.98 1.12 -8.59
C ALA A 79 9.29 1.98 -7.35
N PHE A 80 8.75 1.62 -6.18
CA PHE A 80 9.05 2.31 -4.92
C PHE A 80 10.53 2.23 -4.57
N ILE A 81 11.14 1.04 -4.64
CA ILE A 81 12.56 0.85 -4.34
C ILE A 81 13.42 1.66 -5.32
N THR A 82 13.11 1.60 -6.61
CA THR A 82 13.85 2.32 -7.65
C THR A 82 13.79 3.84 -7.44
N ALA A 83 12.61 4.37 -7.09
CA ALA A 83 12.42 5.80 -6.85
C ALA A 83 13.13 6.31 -5.59
N ASN A 84 13.35 5.44 -4.60
CA ASN A 84 13.95 5.80 -3.31
C ASN A 84 15.36 5.23 -3.11
N LYS A 85 15.99 4.66 -4.15
CA LYS A 85 17.27 3.94 -4.05
C LYS A 85 18.44 4.76 -3.47
N ASP A 86 18.37 6.09 -3.57
CA ASP A 86 19.42 7.02 -3.14
C ASP A 86 19.18 7.57 -1.72
N GLN A 87 18.14 7.11 -1.01
CA GLN A 87 17.82 7.50 0.36
C GLN A 87 17.37 6.28 1.19
N PRO A 88 17.47 6.31 2.53
CA PRO A 88 16.91 5.23 3.35
C PRO A 88 15.39 5.11 3.12
N PHE A 89 14.91 3.88 2.95
CA PHE A 89 13.49 3.61 2.76
C PHE A 89 13.00 2.45 3.60
N PHE A 90 11.71 2.49 3.92
CA PHE A 90 10.95 1.42 4.55
C PHE A 90 9.79 1.06 3.63
N LEU A 91 9.78 -0.18 3.16
CA LEU A 91 8.70 -0.73 2.35
C LEU A 91 8.09 -1.91 3.11
N TYR A 92 6.80 -1.82 3.39
CA TYR A 92 5.99 -2.91 3.94
C TYR A 92 5.25 -3.64 2.82
#